data_AF-A0ABD3K0J5-F1
#
_entry.id   AF-A0ABD3K0J5-F1
#
_cell.length_a   1.000
_cell.length_b   1.000
_cell.length_c   1.000
_cell.angle_alpha   90.00
_cell.angle_beta   90.00
_cell.angle_gamma   90.00
#
_symmetry.space_group_name_H-M   'P 1'
#
loop_
_entity.id
_entity.type
_entity.pdbx_description
1 polymer ?
#
loop_
_entity_poly.entity_id
_entity_poly.type
_entity_poly.pdbx_seq_one_letter_code
_entity_poly.pdbx_strand_id
1 'polypeptide(L)' 'MSDRGYNYYTSSPDVDGTKCYAHATCNNNLMQGECLMCLSYVNNFILHGCFLSIGVQFELADCRVRYEQYPFTE' A
#
# COMPACT_ATOMS: atom_id res chain seq x y z
N MET A 1 15.33 1.67 -11.44
CA MET A 1 14.62 0.41 -11.75
C MET A 1 13.17 0.82 -11.98
N SER A 2 12.55 0.35 -13.05
CA SER A 2 11.16 0.70 -13.33
C SER A 2 10.29 -0.16 -12.44
N ASP A 3 9.35 0.42 -11.71
CA ASP A 3 8.40 -0.30 -10.87
C ASP A 3 6.98 -0.18 -11.45
N ARG A 4 6.15 -1.20 -11.22
CA ARG A 4 4.74 -1.21 -11.59
C ARG A 4 3.93 -0.70 -10.41
N GLY A 5 3.40 0.51 -10.54
CA GLY A 5 2.61 1.18 -9.48
C GLY A 5 1.10 0.98 -9.62
N TYR A 6 0.43 0.88 -8.48
CA TYR A 6 -1.00 0.73 -8.33
C TYR A 6 -1.51 1.76 -7.32
N ASN A 7 -2.46 2.60 -7.73
CA ASN A 7 -3.08 3.59 -6.85
C ASN A 7 -4.44 3.09 -6.35
N TYR A 8 -4.75 3.34 -5.09
CA TYR A 8 -6.06 3.05 -4.50
C TYR A 8 -6.51 4.20 -3.59
N TYR A 9 -7.77 4.58 -3.69
CA TYR A 9 -8.35 5.67 -2.91
C TYR A 9 -9.72 5.23 -2.40
N THR A 10 -9.97 5.41 -1.11
CA THR A 10 -11.28 5.11 -0.51
C THR A 10 -11.63 6.13 0.57
N SER A 11 -12.91 6.25 0.90
CA SER A 11 -13.39 7.14 1.96
C SER A 11 -13.91 6.30 3.12
N SER A 12 -13.60 6.69 4.36
CA SER A 12 -14.16 6.02 5.53
C SER A 12 -15.66 6.33 5.64
N PRO A 13 -16.54 5.31 5.80
CA PRO A 13 -17.97 5.55 6.00
C PRO A 13 -18.28 6.32 7.28
N ASP A 14 -17.46 6.14 8.32
CA ASP A 14 -17.78 6.51 9.70
C ASP A 14 -17.18 7.86 10.16
N VAL A 15 -16.29 8.45 9.37
CA VAL A 15 -15.57 9.69 9.74
C VAL A 15 -15.62 10.68 8.59
N ASP A 16 -16.47 11.69 8.77
CA ASP A 16 -16.62 12.97 8.03
C ASP A 16 -15.72 13.19 6.80
N GLY A 17 -15.87 12.35 5.77
CA GLY A 17 -15.12 12.48 4.52
C GLY A 17 -13.61 12.21 4.59
N THR A 18 -13.10 11.58 5.66
CA THR A 18 -11.68 11.19 5.75
C THR A 18 -11.35 10.18 4.66
N LYS A 19 -10.45 10.58 3.76
CA LYS A 19 -10.00 9.77 2.63
C LYS A 19 -8.70 9.05 2.98
N CYS A 20 -8.64 7.76 2.66
CA CYS A 20 -7.40 7.01 2.63
C CYS A 20 -6.85 7.05 1.21
N TYR A 21 -5.62 7.52 1.09
CA TYR A 21 -4.81 7.50 -0.13
C TYR A 21 -3.82 6.37 0.02
N ALA A 22 -3.74 5.48 -0.96
CA ALA A 22 -2.83 4.35 -0.93
C ALA A 22 -2.13 4.17 -2.28
N HIS A 23 -0.86 3.79 -2.21
CA HIS A 23 -0.04 3.43 -3.34
C HIS A 23 0.72 2.14 -3.04
N ALA A 24 0.77 1.26 -4.02
CA ALA A 24 1.55 0.04 -3.96
C ALA A 24 2.41 -0.09 -5.22
N THR A 25 3.69 -0.43 -5.05
CA THR A 25 4.59 -0.74 -6.16
C THR A 25 5.12 -2.16 -6.05
N CYS A 26 5.44 -2.73 -7.21
CA CYS A 26 6.22 -3.95 -7.32
C CYS A 26 7.36 -3.77 -8.30
N ASN A 27 8.45 -4.52 -8.08
CA ASN A 27 9.54 -4.66 -9.02
C ASN A 27 9.03 -5.17 -10.38
N ASN A 28 9.40 -4.50 -11.47
CA ASN A 28 8.92 -4.87 -12.81
C ASN A 28 9.37 -6.22 -13.32
N ASN A 29 10.40 -6.82 -12.70
CA ASN A 29 10.90 -8.13 -13.09
C ASN A 29 9.98 -9.28 -12.61
N LEU A 30 9.03 -9.00 -11.72
CA LEU A 30 8.15 -10.02 -11.14
C LEU A 30 6.96 -10.34 -12.04
N MET A 31 6.55 -11.60 -12.10
CA MET A 31 5.26 -11.95 -12.67
C MET A 31 4.13 -11.35 -11.83
N GLN A 32 2.95 -11.19 -12.43
CA GLN A 32 1.79 -10.62 -11.73
C GLN A 32 1.46 -11.39 -10.44
N GLY A 33 1.55 -12.72 -10.47
CA GLY A 33 1.33 -13.56 -9.29
C GLY A 33 2.35 -13.31 -8.17
N GLU A 34 3.62 -13.10 -8.51
CA GLU A 34 4.68 -12.82 -7.52
C GLU A 34 4.51 -11.45 -6.88
N CYS A 35 4.14 -10.44 -7.67
CA CYS A 35 3.78 -9.13 -7.15
C CYS A 35 2.59 -9.21 -6.19
N LEU A 36 1.53 -9.94 -6.54
CA LEU A 36 0.37 -10.12 -5.66
C LEU A 36 0.72 -10.85 -4.37
N MET A 37 1.59 -11.86 -4.42
CA MET A 37 2.09 -12.55 -3.23
C MET A 37 2.89 -11.60 -2.33
N CYS A 38 3.78 -10.78 -2.89
CA CYS A 38 4.55 -9.80 -2.13
C CYS A 38 3.64 -8.78 -1.44
N LEU A 39 2.69 -8.20 -2.17
CA LEU A 39 1.74 -7.23 -1.62
C LEU A 39 0.81 -7.87 -0.56
N SER A 40 0.40 -9.12 -0.75
CA SER A 40 -0.39 -9.86 0.24
C SER A 40 0.39 -10.11 1.53
N TYR A 41 1.68 -10.44 1.41
CA TYR A 41 2.58 -10.59 2.55
C TYR A 41 2.69 -9.26 3.32
N VAL A 42 3.01 -8.16 2.65
CA VAL A 42 3.06 -6.82 3.26
C VAL A 42 1.75 -6.46 3.95
N ASN A 43 0.60 -6.70 3.31
CA ASN A 43 -0.71 -6.41 3.89
C ASN A 43 -0.94 -7.19 5.21
N ASN A 44 -0.52 -8.45 5.29
CA ASN A 44 -0.63 -9.20 6.55
C ASN A 44 0.22 -8.58 7.67
N PHE A 45 1.45 -8.16 7.38
CA PHE A 45 2.30 -7.47 8.35
C PHE A 45 1.69 -6.16 8.82
N ILE A 46 1.12 -5.37 7.91
CA ILE A 46 0.45 -4.10 8.23
C ILE A 46 -0.74 -4.34 9.15
N LEU A 47 -1.61 -5.31 8.83
CA LEU A 47 -2.80 -5.62 9.62
C LEU A 47 -2.48 -6.00 11.07
N HIS A 48 -1.34 -6.67 11.30
CA HIS A 48 -0.94 -7.11 12.64
C HIS A 48 -0.01 -6.11 13.36
N GLY A 49 0.93 -5.49 12.66
CA GLY A 49 1.97 -4.63 13.23
C GLY A 49 1.62 -3.15 13.27
N CYS A 50 0.71 -2.70 12.40
CA CYS A 50 0.29 -1.30 12.28
C CYS A 50 -1.22 -1.15 12.50
N PHE A 51 -1.83 -2.03 13.30
CA PHE A 51 -3.27 -2.00 13.57
C PHE A 51 -3.74 -0.61 14.01
N LEU A 52 -4.81 -0.11 13.38
CA LEU A 52 -5.39 1.23 13.57
C LEU A 52 -4.46 2.42 13.25
N SER A 53 -3.34 2.19 12.57
CA SER A 53 -2.47 3.28 12.13
C SER A 53 -3.15 4.06 11.00
N ILE A 54 -3.13 5.39 11.13
CA ILE A 54 -3.69 6.34 10.16
C ILE A 54 -2.86 6.40 8.87
N GLY A 55 -1.57 6.11 8.96
CA GLY A 55 -0.67 6.03 7.81
C GLY A 55 0.42 4.99 8.06
N VAL A 56 0.89 4.38 6.98
CA VAL A 56 1.95 3.36 6.98
C VAL A 56 2.79 3.53 5.73
N GLN A 57 4.10 3.29 5.87
CA GLN A 57 4.99 3.00 4.76
C GLN A 57 5.74 1.70 5.08
N PHE A 58 5.61 0.70 4.22
CA PHE A 58 6.23 -0.60 4.37
C PHE A 58 6.93 -0.99 3.07
N GLU A 59 8.22 -1.31 3.15
CA GLU A 59 9.08 -1.53 1.99
C GLU A 59 9.84 -2.85 2.13
N LEU A 60 9.73 -3.68 1.10
CA LEU A 60 10.52 -4.88 0.88
C LEU A 60 11.34 -4.71 -0.39
N ALA A 61 12.29 -5.62 -0.64
CA ALA A 61 13.12 -5.59 -1.84
C ALA A 61 12.31 -5.59 -3.16
N ASP A 62 11.11 -6.18 -3.13
CA ASP A 62 10.32 -6.49 -4.32
C ASP A 62 8.98 -5.77 -4.41
N CYS A 63 8.52 -5.18 -3.30
CA CYS A 63 7.28 -4.40 -3.28
C CYS A 63 7.26 -3.40 -2.13
N ARG A 64 6.48 -2.34 -2.29
CA ARG A 64 6.26 -1.30 -1.29
C ARG A 64 4.79 -0.93 -1.23
N VAL A 65 4.30 -0.66 -0.02
CA VAL A 65 2.96 -0.14 0.22
C VAL A 65 3.07 1.11 1.08
N ARG A 66 2.38 2.17 0.66
CA ARG A 66 2.18 3.36 1.46
C ARG A 66 0.71 3.72 1.49
N TYR A 67 0.18 4.05 2.67
CA TYR A 67 -1.12 4.69 2.78
C TYR A 67 -1.10 5.82 3.81
N GLU A 68 -1.95 6.82 3.59
CA GLU A 68 -2.03 8.04 4.40
C GLU A 68 -3.46 8.59 4.39
N GLN A 69 -3.81 9.41 5.38
CA GLN A 69 -5.07 10.18 5.38
C GLN A 69 -5.01 11.50 4.59
N TYR A 70 -3.93 11.71 3.83
CA TYR A 70 -3.70 12.89 3.00
C TYR A 70 -3.11 12.49 1.64
N PRO A 71 -3.31 13.29 0.58
CA PRO A 71 -2.69 13.01 -0.72
C PRO A 71 -1.16 13.03 -0.63
N PHE A 72 -0.50 12.08 -1.28
CA PHE A 72 0.96 12.06 -1.41
C PHE A 72 1.38 11.69 -2.84
N THR A 73 2.64 11.96 -3.14
CA THR A 73 3.35 11.49 -4.33
C THR A 73 4.47 10.55 -3.91
N GLU A 74 4.80 9.60 -4.79
CA GLU A 74 5.89 8.65 -4.61
C GLU A 74 7.18 9.10 -5.25
#